data_AF-A0A225VEE6-F1
#
_entry.id   AF-A0A225VEE6-F1
#
_cell.length_a   1.000
_cell.length_b   1.000
_cell.length_c   1.000
_cell.angle_alpha   90.00
_cell.angle_beta   90.00
_cell.angle_gamma   90.00
#
_symmetry.space_group_name_H-M   'P 1'
#
loop_
_entity.id
_entity.type
_entity.pdbx_description
1 polymer ?
#
loop_
_entity_poly.entity_id
_entity_poly.type
_entity_poly.pdbx_seq_one_letter_code
_entity_poly.pdbx_strand_id
1 'polypeptide(L)' 'MSWGSTRVRRPNVRLHDYEVEIAANLIVQAANELLEPTSIPEALSAPDAKKWIAALETEYKELM' A
#
# COMPACT_ATOMS: atom_id res chain seq x y z
N MET A 1 -8.81 -62.52 4.58
CA MET A 1 -7.74 -61.55 4.24
C MET A 1 -8.42 -60.25 3.86
N SER A 2 -8.44 -59.23 4.72
CA SER A 2 -8.95 -57.90 4.36
C SER A 2 -7.79 -56.99 3.96
N TRP A 3 -7.81 -56.46 2.74
CA TRP A 3 -6.88 -55.43 2.29
C TRP A 3 -7.39 -54.08 2.80
N GLY A 4 -6.92 -53.67 3.97
CA GLY A 4 -7.10 -52.29 4.44
C GLY A 4 -6.12 -51.37 3.71
N SER A 5 -6.51 -50.80 2.57
CA SER A 5 -5.74 -49.75 1.92
C SER A 5 -5.90 -48.45 2.72
N THR A 6 -4.88 -48.06 3.48
CA THR A 6 -4.84 -46.77 4.17
C THR A 6 -4.62 -45.68 3.12
N ARG A 7 -5.71 -45.10 2.60
CA ARG A 7 -5.62 -43.94 1.71
C ARG A 7 -5.18 -42.71 2.51
N VAL A 8 -3.89 -42.41 2.49
CA VAL A 8 -3.32 -41.19 3.09
C VAL A 8 -3.85 -39.98 2.30
N ARG A 9 -4.67 -39.15 2.95
CA ARG A 9 -5.08 -37.86 2.36
C ARG A 9 -3.90 -36.89 2.49
N ARG A 10 -3.42 -36.36 1.36
CA ARG A 10 -2.44 -35.27 1.34
C ARG A 10 -3.16 -33.92 1.23
N PRO A 11 -2.64 -32.85 1.86
CA PRO A 11 -3.18 -31.50 1.70
C PRO A 11 -3.22 -31.10 0.22
N ASN A 12 -4.27 -30.41 -0.20
CA ASN A 12 -4.40 -29.91 -1.57
C ASN A 12 -3.44 -28.72 -1.74
N VAL A 13 -2.39 -28.88 -2.54
CA VAL A 13 -1.36 -27.85 -2.81
C VAL A 13 -1.98 -26.56 -3.36
N ARG A 14 -3.16 -26.63 -3.99
CA ARG A 14 -3.91 -25.46 -4.49
C ARG A 14 -4.61 -24.64 -3.41
N LEU A 15 -4.75 -25.18 -2.21
CA LEU A 15 -5.35 -24.52 -1.04
C LEU A 15 -4.28 -24.10 -0.02
N HIS A 16 -3.04 -23.89 -0.47
CA HIS A 16 -2.03 -23.25 0.37
C HIS A 16 -2.25 -21.75 0.34
N ASP A 17 -2.45 -21.19 1.53
CA ASP A 17 -2.35 -19.75 1.75
C ASP A 17 -0.88 -19.40 1.60
N TYR A 18 -0.55 -18.69 0.52
CA TYR A 18 0.79 -18.17 0.31
C TYR A 18 0.92 -16.89 1.14
N GLU A 19 1.80 -16.91 2.14
CA GLU A 19 2.31 -15.69 2.73
C GLU A 19 3.26 -15.05 1.72
N VAL A 20 2.79 -13.99 1.07
CA VAL A 20 3.60 -13.19 0.15
C VAL A 20 4.10 -11.98 0.93
N GLU A 21 5.41 -11.93 1.13
CA GLU A 21 6.06 -10.74 1.69
C GLU A 21 6.10 -9.65 0.61
N ILE A 22 5.33 -8.59 0.82
CA ILE A 22 5.33 -7.43 -0.07
C ILE A 22 6.35 -6.43 0.46
N ALA A 23 7.29 -6.04 -0.40
CA ALA A 23 8.28 -5.05 -0.05
C ALA A 23 7.61 -3.70 0.30
N ALA A 24 8.03 -3.10 1.42
CA ALA A 24 7.39 -1.89 1.95
C ALA A 24 7.40 -0.71 0.96
N ASN A 25 8.42 -0.61 0.11
CA ASN A 25 8.49 0.41 -0.94
C ASN A 25 7.34 0.31 -1.96
N LEU A 26 6.90 -0.90 -2.32
CA LEU A 26 5.78 -1.11 -3.23
C LEU A 26 4.46 -0.67 -2.59
N ILE A 27 4.30 -0.88 -1.29
CA ILE A 27 3.13 -0.43 -0.54
C ILE A 27 3.08 1.10 -0.51
N VAL A 28 4.21 1.75 -0.22
CA VAL A 28 4.30 3.22 -0.22
C VAL A 28 4.00 3.78 -1.61
N GLN A 29 4.58 3.19 -2.66
CA GLN A 29 4.33 3.63 -4.04
C GLN A 29 2.85 3.51 -4.40
N ALA A 30 2.22 2.36 -4.14
CA ALA A 30 0.81 2.15 -4.44
C ALA A 30 -0.10 3.08 -3.62
N ALA A 31 0.25 3.34 -2.36
CA ALA A 31 -0.49 4.28 -1.52
C ALA A 31 -0.38 5.71 -2.05
N ASN A 32 0.80 6.14 -2.47
CA ASN A 32 1.00 7.45 -3.10
C ASN A 32 0.22 7.56 -4.41
N GLU A 33 0.31 6.56 -5.30
CA GLU A 33 -0.44 6.57 -6.57
C GLU A 33 -1.97 6.65 -6.35
N LEU A 34 -2.48 6.07 -5.26
CA LEU A 34 -3.90 6.07 -4.95
C LEU A 34 -4.37 7.35 -4.22
N LEU A 35 -3.51 7.94 -3.39
CA LEU A 35 -3.87 9.01 -2.46
C LEU A 35 -3.30 10.37 -2.85
N GLU A 36 -2.43 10.44 -3.86
CA GLU A 36 -1.93 11.70 -4.37
C GLU A 36 -3.08 12.52 -4.98
N PRO A 37 -3.24 13.79 -4.58
CA PRO A 37 -4.28 14.64 -5.11
C PRO A 37 -4.02 14.91 -6.60
N THR A 38 -5.06 14.73 -7.42
CA THR A 38 -4.99 14.89 -8.88
C THR A 38 -5.29 16.32 -9.33
N SER A 39 -5.70 17.19 -8.41
CA SER A 39 -6.05 18.57 -8.70
C SER A 39 -5.70 19.52 -7.55
N ILE A 40 -5.55 20.81 -7.87
CA ILE A 40 -5.27 21.85 -6.86
C ILE A 40 -6.39 21.93 -5.80
N PRO A 41 -7.69 21.93 -6.15
CA PRO A 41 -8.75 21.95 -5.13
C PRO A 41 -8.71 20.73 -4.20
N GLU A 42 -8.38 19.56 -4.75
CA GLU A 42 -8.23 18.32 -3.97
C GLU A 42 -7.05 18.43 -3.00
N ALA A 43 -5.89 18.88 -3.47
CA ALA A 43 -4.73 19.14 -2.63
C ALA A 43 -5.03 20.17 -1.51
N LEU A 44 -5.79 21.22 -1.83
CA LEU A 44 -6.18 22.25 -0.87
C LEU A 44 -7.25 21.79 0.14
N SER A 45 -7.94 20.68 -0.15
CA SER A 45 -8.92 20.08 0.75
C SER A 45 -8.29 19.15 1.79
N ALA A 46 -7.00 18.83 1.66
CA ALA A 46 -6.28 18.01 2.60
C ALA A 46 -6.23 18.66 4.01
N PRO A 47 -6.31 17.88 5.11
CA PRO A 47 -6.34 18.40 6.48
C PRO A 47 -5.13 19.28 6.84
N ASP A 48 -4.00 19.03 6.19
CA ASP A 48 -2.71 19.65 6.39
C ASP A 48 -2.35 20.70 5.32
N ALA A 49 -3.23 20.98 4.36
CA ALA A 49 -2.98 21.91 3.25
C ALA A 49 -2.45 23.27 3.72
N LYS A 50 -2.98 23.82 4.82
CA LYS A 50 -2.52 25.09 5.38
C LYS A 50 -1.05 25.07 5.83
N LYS A 51 -0.57 23.95 6.36
CA LYS A 51 0.83 23.80 6.79
C LYS A 51 1.75 23.77 5.57
N TRP A 52 1.33 23.05 4.53
CA TRP A 52 2.08 22.98 3.27
C TRP A 52 2.17 24.33 2.56
N ILE A 53 1.07 25.09 2.51
CA ILE A 53 1.08 26.45 1.96
C ILE A 53 2.06 27.35 2.72
N ALA A 54 2.02 27.33 4.05
CA ALA A 54 2.92 28.15 4.86
C ALA A 54 4.40 27.76 4.69
N ALA A 55 4.69 26.45 4.58
CA ALA A 55 6.04 25.97 4.28
C ALA A 55 6.52 26.46 2.91
N LEU A 56 5.71 26.30 1.86
CA LEU A 56 6.03 26.77 0.51
C LEU A 56 6.25 28.28 0.46
N GLU A 57 5.41 29.07 1.13
CA GLU A 57 5.60 30.52 1.20
C GLU A 57 6.88 30.93 1.92
N THR A 58 7.32 30.14 2.91
CA THR A 58 8.55 30.39 3.66
C THR A 58 9.76 30.10 2.78
N GLU A 59 9.80 28.93 2.15
CA GLU A 59 10.87 28.55 1.21
C GLU A 59 10.97 29.54 0.04
N TYR A 60 9.83 29.99 -0.50
CA TYR A 60 9.80 30.98 -1.57
C TYR A 60 10.40 32.33 -1.13
N LYS A 61 10.13 32.77 0.09
CA LYS A 61 10.71 34.00 0.65
C LYS A 61 12.20 33.87 0.92
N GLU A 62 12.67 32.70 1.34
CA GLU A 62 14.10 32.45 1.55
C GLU A 62 14.89 32.39 0.24
N LEU A 63 14.23 32.03 -0.85
CA LEU A 63 14.84 31.96 -2.18
C LEU A 63 14.99 33.33 -2.88
N MET A 64 14.21 34.34 -2.46
CA MET A 64 14.13 35.68 -3.07
C MET A 64 14.92 36.73 -2.27
#